data_AF-A0A7X8RCJ9-F1
#
_entry.id   AF-A0A7X8RCJ9-F1
#
_cell.length_a   1.000
_cell.length_b   1.000
_cell.length_c   1.000
_cell.angle_alpha   90.00
_cell.angle_beta   90.00
_cell.angle_gamma   90.00
#
_symmetry.space_group_name_H-M   'P 1'
#
loop_
_entity.id
_entity.type
_entity.pdbx_description
1 polymer ?
#
loop_
_entity_poly.entity_id
_entity_poly.type
_entity_poly.pdbx_seq_one_letter_code
_entity_poly.pdbx_strand_id
1 'polypeptide(L)'
;MNMPTGPFSQMSVGQRITGVLFNGPRDTFAVIGEQPRWIPPLIIVSLVSFLSTLATISKLKEFTAYTLELQAQAAPEIANAAATDMILNAAVVAALVGSLVMPGIMCLLYAGLLKLFNLFAGEPAQFRQFFAVTVYSYFPILLGAVVAAIMIIISPATHLE
;
A
#
# COMPACT_ATOMS: atom_id res chain seq x y z
N MET A 1 -0.18 -30.84 -10.69
CA MET A 1 0.67 -29.98 -11.52
C MET A 1 2.02 -29.92 -10.83
N ASN A 2 3.06 -30.52 -11.42
CA ASN A 2 4.35 -30.72 -10.74
C ASN A 2 5.12 -29.40 -10.66
N MET A 3 5.46 -28.99 -9.45
CA MET A 3 6.39 -27.90 -9.19
C MET A 3 7.74 -28.23 -9.83
N PRO A 4 8.40 -27.28 -10.53
CA PRO A 4 9.78 -27.46 -10.94
C PRO A 4 10.63 -27.64 -9.68
N THR A 5 11.17 -28.84 -9.47
CA THR A 5 12.18 -29.17 -8.45
C THR A 5 13.55 -28.63 -8.85
N GLY A 6 13.60 -27.37 -9.28
CA GLY A 6 14.85 -26.65 -9.42
C GLY A 6 15.36 -26.25 -8.04
N PRO A 7 16.68 -26.07 -7.84
CA PRO A 7 17.19 -25.51 -6.60
C PRO A 7 16.43 -24.21 -6.32
N PHE A 8 15.96 -24.01 -5.09
CA PHE A 8 15.19 -22.85 -4.61
C PHE A 8 15.89 -21.47 -4.84
N SER A 9 16.97 -21.42 -5.63
CA SER A 9 17.88 -20.30 -5.81
C SER A 9 17.50 -19.30 -6.92
N GLN A 10 16.44 -19.51 -7.71
CA GLN A 10 16.08 -18.58 -8.81
C GLN A 10 14.58 -18.28 -8.97
N MET A 11 13.83 -18.10 -7.88
CA MET A 11 12.47 -17.54 -8.02
C MET A 11 12.54 -16.07 -8.48
N SER A 12 11.96 -15.80 -9.65
CA SER A 12 11.77 -14.44 -10.18
C SER A 12 10.82 -13.63 -9.27
N VAL A 13 10.82 -12.30 -9.41
CA VAL A 13 9.92 -11.43 -8.63
C VAL A 13 8.46 -11.81 -8.84
N GLY A 14 8.06 -12.11 -10.08
CA GLY A 14 6.71 -12.56 -10.40
C GLY A 14 6.34 -13.89 -9.74
N GLN A 15 7.25 -14.87 -9.73
CA GLN A 15 7.03 -16.16 -9.05
C GLN A 15 6.90 -16.00 -7.54
N ARG A 16 7.64 -15.06 -6.94
CA ARG A 16 7.50 -14.74 -5.51
C ARG A 16 6.16 -14.08 -5.20
N ILE A 17 5.70 -13.18 -6.06
CA ILE A 17 4.38 -12.54 -5.89
C ILE A 17 3.27 -13.58 -6.01
N THR A 18 3.26 -14.40 -7.06
CA THR A 18 2.24 -15.46 -7.22
C THR A 18 2.33 -16.53 -6.14
N GLY A 19 3.55 -16.85 -5.69
CA GLY A 19 3.81 -17.74 -4.55
C GLY A 19 3.17 -17.27 -3.25
N VAL A 20 3.34 -15.98 -2.92
CA VAL A 20 2.74 -15.37 -1.73
C VAL A 20 1.22 -15.33 -1.81
N LEU A 21 0.66 -15.07 -2.99
CA LEU A 21 -0.79 -14.92 -3.15
C LEU A 21 -1.53 -16.26 -3.25
N PHE A 22 -0.99 -17.25 -3.94
CA PHE A 22 -1.76 -18.41 -4.39
C PHE A 22 -1.07 -19.77 -4.19
N ASN A 23 0.27 -19.86 -4.21
CA ASN A 23 0.97 -21.13 -4.38
C ASN A 23 1.81 -21.59 -3.18
N GLY A 24 1.41 -21.21 -1.95
CA GLY A 24 2.12 -21.60 -0.73
C GLY A 24 2.90 -20.42 -0.14
N PRO A 25 2.23 -19.54 0.62
CA PRO A 25 2.86 -18.34 1.18
C PRO A 25 4.03 -18.68 2.12
N ARG A 26 3.90 -19.75 2.92
CA ARG A 26 4.93 -20.17 3.88
C ARG A 26 6.27 -20.44 3.18
N ASP A 27 6.27 -21.30 2.17
CA ASP A 27 7.49 -21.69 1.46
C ASP A 27 8.08 -20.51 0.70
N THR A 28 7.20 -19.68 0.11
CA THR A 28 7.63 -18.49 -0.62
C THR A 28 8.28 -17.46 0.32
N PHE A 29 7.73 -17.24 1.52
CA PHE A 29 8.33 -16.35 2.51
C PHE A 29 9.65 -16.87 3.05
N ALA A 30 9.84 -18.19 3.18
CA ALA A 30 11.14 -18.76 3.52
C ALA A 30 12.21 -18.39 2.47
N VAL A 31 11.90 -18.57 1.18
CA VAL A 31 12.80 -18.18 0.07
C VAL A 31 13.07 -16.67 0.05
N ILE A 32 12.06 -15.84 0.34
CA ILE A 32 12.21 -14.38 0.45
C ILE A 32 13.14 -14.00 1.61
N GLY A 33 13.03 -14.70 2.75
CA GLY A 33 13.89 -14.50 3.91
C GLY A 33 15.36 -14.83 3.63
N GLU A 34 15.62 -15.91 2.89
CA GLU A 34 16.98 -16.27 2.47
C GLU A 34 17.55 -15.29 1.44
N GLN A 35 16.72 -14.81 0.51
CA GLN A 35 17.13 -13.89 -0.55
C GLN A 35 16.29 -12.60 -0.56
N PRO A 36 16.60 -11.63 0.31
CA PRO A 36 15.74 -10.47 0.54
C PRO A 36 15.88 -9.41 -0.56
N ARG A 37 15.26 -9.68 -1.71
CA ARG A 37 15.10 -8.76 -2.85
C ARG A 37 13.80 -7.98 -2.71
N TRP A 38 13.90 -6.81 -2.10
CA TRP A 38 12.75 -5.95 -1.77
C TRP A 38 12.55 -4.76 -2.71
N ILE A 39 13.58 -4.32 -3.45
CA ILE A 39 13.47 -3.12 -4.30
C ILE A 39 12.43 -3.30 -5.41
N PRO A 40 12.50 -4.35 -6.28
CA PRO A 40 11.50 -4.51 -7.32
C PRO A 40 10.04 -4.62 -6.82
N PRO A 41 9.71 -5.46 -5.82
CA PRO A 41 8.32 -5.54 -5.34
C PRO A 41 7.84 -4.26 -4.66
N LEU A 42 8.73 -3.50 -3.98
CA LEU A 42 8.35 -2.21 -3.40
C LEU A 42 7.98 -1.19 -4.48
N ILE A 43 8.76 -1.13 -5.56
CA ILE A 43 8.46 -0.25 -6.70
C ILE A 43 7.09 -0.61 -7.31
N ILE A 44 6.80 -1.90 -7.46
CA ILE A 44 5.50 -2.36 -7.98
C ILE A 44 4.36 -1.92 -7.04
N VAL A 45 4.50 -2.15 -5.73
CA VAL A 45 3.50 -1.75 -4.73
C VAL A 45 3.26 -0.23 -4.76
N SER A 46 4.32 0.57 -4.74
CA SER A 46 4.23 2.03 -4.77
C SER A 46 3.61 2.53 -6.08
N LEU A 47 4.00 1.97 -7.22
CA LEU A 47 3.48 2.40 -8.53
C LEU A 47 2.00 2.06 -8.67
N VAL A 48 1.57 0.85 -8.30
CA VAL A 48 0.17 0.44 -8.37
C VAL A 48 -0.68 1.26 -7.39
N SER A 49 -0.17 1.54 -6.19
CA SER A 49 -0.85 2.41 -5.22
C SER A 49 -1.02 3.84 -5.76
N PHE A 50 0.03 4.38 -6.39
CA PHE A 50 0.00 5.69 -7.04
C PHE A 50 -1.00 5.74 -8.20
N LEU A 51 -0.98 4.76 -9.10
CA LEU A 51 -1.90 4.70 -10.23
C LEU A 51 -3.36 4.54 -9.78
N SER A 52 -3.60 3.73 -8.74
CA SER A 52 -4.93 3.57 -8.15
C SER A 52 -5.44 4.90 -7.58
N THR A 53 -4.58 5.62 -6.87
CA THR A 53 -4.90 6.95 -6.30
C THR A 53 -5.13 7.98 -7.40
N LEU A 54 -4.28 7.98 -8.44
CA LEU A 54 -4.40 8.87 -9.60
C LEU A 54 -5.74 8.67 -10.30
N ALA A 55 -6.18 7.43 -10.47
CA ALA A 55 -7.47 7.10 -11.07
C ALA A 55 -8.67 7.59 -10.23
N THR A 56 -8.51 7.73 -8.91
CA THR A 56 -9.58 8.18 -8.00
C THR A 56 -9.54 9.68 -7.67
N ILE A 57 -8.62 10.48 -8.24
CA ILE A 57 -8.45 11.90 -7.86
C ILE A 57 -9.74 12.71 -8.01
N SER A 58 -10.47 12.54 -9.12
CA SER A 58 -11.70 13.31 -9.35
C SER A 58 -12.73 13.05 -8.24
N LYS A 59 -12.87 11.78 -7.84
CA LYS A 59 -13.74 11.35 -6.75
C LYS A 59 -13.27 11.87 -5.39
N LEU A 60 -11.97 11.87 -5.15
CA LEU A 60 -11.39 12.46 -3.95
C LEU A 60 -11.71 13.97 -3.85
N LYS A 61 -11.64 14.71 -4.96
CA LYS A 61 -12.00 16.13 -4.99
C LYS A 61 -13.48 16.34 -4.72
N GLU A 62 -14.35 15.58 -5.39
CA GLU A 62 -15.81 15.61 -5.17
C GLU A 62 -16.15 15.35 -3.69
N PHE A 63 -15.59 14.29 -3.11
CA PHE A 63 -15.82 13.92 -1.72
C PHE A 63 -15.30 14.98 -0.74
N THR A 64 -14.09 15.50 -0.97
CA THR A 64 -13.51 16.54 -0.11
C THR A 64 -14.36 17.82 -0.18
N ALA A 65 -14.82 18.22 -1.37
CA ALA A 65 -15.68 19.38 -1.53
C ALA A 65 -17.02 19.19 -0.81
N TYR A 66 -17.67 18.04 -1.00
CA TYR A 66 -18.91 17.68 -0.30
C TYR A 66 -18.75 17.72 1.23
N THR A 67 -17.64 17.18 1.74
CA THR A 67 -17.33 17.18 3.17
C THR A 67 -17.15 18.61 3.71
N LEU A 68 -16.48 19.48 2.95
CA LEU A 68 -16.30 20.88 3.32
C LEU A 68 -17.62 21.66 3.29
N GLU A 69 -18.50 21.41 2.31
CA GLU A 69 -19.84 21.99 2.28
C GLU A 69 -20.67 21.58 3.49
N LEU A 70 -20.63 20.29 3.88
CA LEU A 70 -21.32 19.79 5.06
C LEU A 70 -20.82 20.47 6.35
N GLN A 71 -19.50 20.66 6.46
CA GLN A 71 -18.90 21.38 7.58
C GLN A 71 -19.27 22.87 7.60
N ALA A 72 -19.31 23.52 6.44
CA ALA A 72 -19.71 24.92 6.31
C ALA A 72 -21.19 25.13 6.70
N GLN A 73 -22.07 24.16 6.42
CA GLN A 73 -23.46 24.20 6.88
C GLN A 73 -23.56 24.08 8.41
N ALA A 74 -22.71 23.25 9.02
CA ALA A 74 -22.68 23.08 10.48
C ALA A 74 -22.02 24.27 11.21
N ALA A 75 -21.06 24.94 10.57
CA ALA A 75 -20.30 26.06 11.13
C ALA A 75 -19.99 27.11 10.04
N PRO A 76 -20.95 28.01 9.72
CA PRO A 76 -20.82 28.97 8.62
C PRO A 76 -19.70 30.00 8.83
N GLU A 77 -19.29 30.22 10.08
CA GLU A 77 -18.14 31.04 10.48
C GLU A 77 -16.81 30.56 9.84
N ILE A 78 -16.74 29.27 9.47
CA ILE A 78 -15.53 28.59 8.96
C ILE A 78 -15.52 28.58 7.42
N ALA A 79 -16.62 28.99 6.78
CA ALA A 79 -16.77 28.96 5.33
C ALA A 79 -15.93 30.06 4.65
N ASN A 80 -14.73 29.70 4.19
CA ASN A 80 -13.86 30.58 3.40
C ASN A 80 -13.51 29.90 2.07
N ALA A 81 -14.00 30.44 0.95
CA ALA A 81 -13.77 29.90 -0.38
C ALA A 81 -12.28 29.78 -0.73
N ALA A 82 -11.43 30.71 -0.29
CA ALA A 82 -9.98 30.62 -0.52
C ALA A 82 -9.32 29.48 0.28
N ALA A 83 -9.88 29.13 1.45
CA ALA A 83 -9.42 27.99 2.23
C ALA A 83 -9.86 26.66 1.57
N THR A 84 -11.04 26.61 0.96
CA THR A 84 -11.56 25.42 0.27
C THR A 84 -10.63 24.94 -0.85
N ASP A 85 -10.23 25.83 -1.76
CA ASP A 85 -9.33 25.48 -2.87
C ASP A 85 -7.95 25.02 -2.37
N MET A 86 -7.45 25.65 -1.31
CA MET A 86 -6.19 25.24 -0.68
C MET A 86 -6.30 23.84 -0.08
N ILE A 87 -7.38 23.53 0.63
CA ILE A 87 -7.62 22.21 1.22
C ILE A 87 -7.76 21.14 0.13
N LEU A 88 -8.51 21.41 -0.94
CA LEU A 88 -8.65 20.49 -2.07
C LEU A 88 -7.31 20.16 -2.71
N ASN A 89 -6.48 21.17 -2.99
CA ASN A 89 -5.16 20.97 -3.56
C ASN A 89 -4.23 20.22 -2.60
N ALA A 90 -4.25 20.58 -1.30
CA ALA A 90 -3.47 19.90 -0.28
C ALA A 90 -3.87 18.42 -0.15
N ALA A 91 -5.16 18.09 -0.17
CA ALA A 91 -5.67 16.73 -0.12
C ALA A 91 -5.18 15.90 -1.32
N VAL A 92 -5.22 16.47 -2.53
CA VAL A 92 -4.72 15.79 -3.75
C VAL A 92 -3.21 15.55 -3.68
N VAL A 93 -2.44 16.57 -3.29
CA VAL A 93 -0.97 16.42 -3.15
C VAL A 93 -0.63 15.40 -2.07
N ALA A 94 -1.30 15.47 -0.92
CA ALA A 94 -1.11 14.52 0.18
C ALA A 94 -1.48 13.09 -0.24
N ALA A 95 -2.57 12.89 -0.98
CA ALA A 95 -2.95 11.59 -1.49
C ALA A 95 -1.93 11.03 -2.49
N LEU A 96 -1.48 11.85 -3.45
CA LEU A 96 -0.50 11.44 -4.45
C LEU A 96 0.85 11.10 -3.82
N VAL A 97 1.41 11.98 -3.00
CA VAL A 97 2.68 11.76 -2.30
C VAL A 97 2.55 10.58 -1.32
N GLY A 98 1.45 10.54 -0.57
CA GLY A 98 1.14 9.47 0.37
C GLY A 98 1.08 8.12 -0.31
N SER A 99 0.36 8.00 -1.43
CA SER A 99 0.24 6.73 -2.16
C SER A 99 1.58 6.16 -2.64
N LEU A 100 2.56 7.02 -2.93
CA LEU A 100 3.89 6.61 -3.37
C LEU A 100 4.77 6.15 -2.20
N VAL A 101 4.75 6.89 -1.09
CA VAL A 101 5.72 6.75 0.01
C VAL A 101 5.18 5.90 1.17
N MET A 102 3.87 5.97 1.44
CA MET A 102 3.24 5.35 2.61
C MET A 102 3.39 3.82 2.66
N PRO A 103 3.28 3.07 1.54
CA PRO A 103 3.54 1.62 1.58
C PRO A 103 4.95 1.29 2.09
N GLY A 104 5.95 2.08 1.69
CA GLY A 104 7.33 1.95 2.15
C GLY A 104 7.48 2.26 3.64
N ILE A 105 6.87 3.35 4.10
CA ILE A 105 6.86 3.72 5.53
C ILE A 105 6.22 2.61 6.36
N MET A 106 5.07 2.08 5.94
CA MET A 106 4.38 1.00 6.64
C MET A 106 5.22 -0.28 6.68
N CYS A 107 5.86 -0.65 5.57
CA CYS A 107 6.78 -1.78 5.55
C CYS A 107 7.96 -1.58 6.51
N LEU A 108 8.51 -0.37 6.60
CA LEU A 108 9.60 -0.05 7.53
C LEU A 108 9.14 -0.18 8.99
N LEU A 109 7.96 0.32 9.31
CA LEU A 109 7.37 0.21 10.65
C LEU A 109 7.18 -1.26 11.03
N TYR A 110 6.55 -2.07 10.18
CA TYR A 110 6.34 -3.49 10.44
C TYR A 110 7.65 -4.27 10.53
N ALA A 111 8.62 -3.98 9.67
CA ALA A 111 9.94 -4.62 9.73
C ALA A 111 10.68 -4.25 11.02
N GLY A 112 10.53 -3.01 11.50
CA GLY A 112 11.06 -2.55 12.78
C GLY A 112 10.46 -3.31 13.96
N LEU A 113 9.13 -3.47 13.97
CA LEU A 113 8.44 -4.27 14.98
C LEU A 113 8.91 -5.73 14.95
N LEU A 114 8.98 -6.35 13.78
CA LEU A 114 9.48 -7.74 13.64
C LEU A 114 10.93 -7.86 14.11
N LYS A 115 11.78 -6.88 13.79
CA LYS A 115 13.16 -6.87 14.27
C LYS A 115 13.22 -6.74 15.80
N LEU A 116 12.35 -5.93 16.40
CA LEU A 116 12.25 -5.80 17.85
C LEU A 116 11.81 -7.13 18.50
N PHE A 117 10.80 -7.80 17.97
CA PHE A 117 10.42 -9.15 18.42
C PHE A 117 11.58 -10.16 18.30
N ASN A 118 12.29 -10.11 17.18
CA ASN A 118 13.45 -10.97 16.94
C ASN A 118 14.59 -10.74 17.94
N LEU A 119 14.75 -9.52 18.48
CA LEU A 119 15.75 -9.25 19.54
C LEU A 119 15.44 -10.04 20.82
N PHE A 120 14.17 -10.23 21.16
CA PHE A 120 13.77 -11.05 22.30
C PHE A 120 13.88 -12.55 22.03
N ALA A 121 13.70 -12.97 20.78
CA ALA A 121 13.82 -14.38 20.36
C ALA A 121 15.28 -14.87 20.24
N GLY A 122 16.25 -13.96 20.13
CA GLY A 122 17.68 -14.31 20.04
C GLY A 122 18.13 -14.82 18.66
N GLU A 123 17.30 -14.72 17.62
CA GLU A 123 17.66 -15.17 16.27
C GLU A 123 18.55 -14.15 15.51
N PRO A 124 19.54 -14.60 14.71
CA PRO A 124 20.45 -13.72 13.98
C PRO A 124 19.88 -13.16 12.67
N ALA A 125 18.56 -12.89 12.59
CA ALA A 125 17.93 -12.36 11.38
C ALA A 125 18.26 -10.87 11.13
N GLN A 126 18.53 -10.52 9.88
CA GLN A 126 18.84 -9.14 9.48
C GLN A 126 17.56 -8.34 9.21
N PHE A 127 17.58 -7.03 9.48
CA PHE A 127 16.44 -6.14 9.22
C PHE A 127 15.92 -6.24 7.77
N ARG A 128 16.84 -6.37 6.81
CA ARG A 128 16.52 -6.49 5.38
C ARG A 128 15.63 -7.71 5.08
N GLN A 129 15.74 -8.79 5.84
CA GLN A 129 14.91 -9.99 5.69
C GLN A 129 13.47 -9.69 6.09
N PHE A 130 13.26 -9.10 7.28
CA PHE A 130 11.95 -8.64 7.72
C PHE A 130 11.33 -7.63 6.76
N PHE A 131 12.13 -6.66 6.29
CA PHE A 131 11.65 -5.66 5.34
C PHE A 131 11.21 -6.27 4.00
N ALA A 132 11.95 -7.23 3.46
CA ALA A 132 11.54 -7.93 2.27
C ALA A 132 10.23 -8.70 2.49
N VAL A 133 10.11 -9.43 3.61
CA VAL A 133 8.88 -10.14 3.97
C VAL A 133 7.68 -9.19 4.06
N THR A 134 7.83 -8.03 4.70
CA THR A 134 6.73 -7.06 4.82
C THR A 134 6.32 -6.47 3.46
N VAL A 135 7.28 -6.21 2.57
CA VAL A 135 6.98 -5.71 1.21
C VAL A 135 6.18 -6.73 0.41
N TYR A 136 6.58 -8.01 0.42
CA TYR A 136 5.80 -9.04 -0.27
C TYR A 136 4.45 -9.33 0.41
N SER A 137 4.33 -9.11 1.72
CA SER A 137 3.07 -9.23 2.46
C SER A 137 2.07 -8.11 2.13
N TYR A 138 2.49 -7.05 1.44
CA TYR A 138 1.62 -5.96 1.04
C TYR A 138 0.76 -6.31 -0.19
N PHE A 139 1.10 -7.34 -0.97
CA PHE A 139 0.40 -7.67 -2.21
C PHE A 139 -1.09 -8.01 -2.05
N PRO A 140 -1.52 -8.77 -1.03
CA PRO A 140 -2.95 -8.94 -0.74
C PRO A 140 -3.69 -7.61 -0.50
N ILE A 141 -3.07 -6.70 0.27
CA ILE A 141 -3.63 -5.36 0.54
C ILE A 141 -3.70 -4.54 -0.75
N LEU A 142 -2.66 -4.63 -1.58
CA LEU A 142 -2.59 -3.96 -2.88
C LEU A 142 -3.73 -4.38 -3.81
N LEU A 143 -4.07 -5.68 -3.86
CA LEU A 143 -5.21 -6.17 -4.62
C LEU A 143 -6.53 -5.55 -4.10
N GLY A 144 -6.70 -5.51 -2.78
CA GLY A 144 -7.83 -4.84 -2.15
C GLY A 144 -7.91 -3.35 -2.50
N ALA A 145 -6.77 -2.65 -2.53
CA ALA A 145 -6.70 -1.24 -2.90
C ALA A 145 -7.09 -0.98 -4.36
N VAL A 146 -6.70 -1.86 -5.29
CA VAL A 146 -7.11 -1.76 -6.70
C VAL A 146 -8.62 -1.98 -6.84
N VAL A 147 -9.17 -2.99 -6.15
CA VAL A 147 -10.63 -3.23 -6.15
C VAL A 147 -11.36 -2.03 -5.56
N ALA A 148 -10.88 -1.49 -4.43
CA ALA A 148 -11.45 -0.29 -3.82
C ALA A 148 -11.39 0.91 -4.77
N ALA A 149 -10.29 1.13 -5.48
CA ALA A 149 -10.18 2.20 -6.46
C ALA A 149 -11.21 2.06 -7.59
N ILE A 150 -11.42 0.85 -8.11
CA ILE A 150 -12.47 0.58 -9.10
C ILE A 150 -13.85 0.90 -8.51
N MET A 151 -14.13 0.45 -7.28
CA MET A 151 -15.38 0.73 -6.59
C MET A 151 -15.61 2.24 -6.38
N ILE A 152 -14.57 2.99 -6.02
CA ILE A 152 -14.64 4.45 -5.85
C ILE A 152 -15.00 5.14 -7.16
N ILE A 153 -14.40 4.72 -8.27
CA ILE A 153 -14.63 5.33 -9.60
C ILE A 153 -16.09 5.14 -10.03
N ILE A 154 -16.67 3.96 -9.80
CA ILE A 154 -18.05 3.66 -10.19
C ILE A 154 -19.08 4.16 -9.18
N SER A 155 -18.68 4.43 -7.94
CA SER A 155 -19.59 4.90 -6.88
C SER A 155 -19.81 6.41 -6.95
N PRO A 156 -21.02 6.90 -6.59
CA PRO A 156 -21.22 8.32 -6.34
C PRO A 156 -20.33 8.78 -5.18
N ALA A 157 -19.75 9.96 -5.28
CA ALA A 157 -18.85 10.49 -4.24
C ALA A 157 -19.55 10.67 -2.88
N THR A 158 -20.87 10.83 -2.88
CA THR A 158 -21.73 10.97 -1.68
C THR A 158 -21.87 9.68 -0.86
N HIS A 159 -21.36 8.54 -1.34
CA HIS A 159 -21.42 7.25 -0.65
C HIS A 159 -20.04 6.70 -0.27
N LEU A 160 -19.02 7.57 -0.21
CA LEU A 160 -17.64 7.19 0.13
C LEU A 160 -17.36 7.22 1.65
N GLU A 161 -18.41 7.20 2.48
CA GLU A 161 -18.30 7.09 3.95
C GLU A 161 -17.92 5.68 4.42
#